data_AF-A0A4Q9FHP3-F1
#
_entry.id   AF-A0A4Q9FHP3-F1
#
_cell.length_a   1.000
_cell.length_b   1.000
_cell.length_c   1.000
_cell.angle_alpha   90.00
_cell.angle_beta   90.00
_cell.angle_gamma   90.00
#
_symmetry.space_group_name_H-M   'P 1'
#
loop_
_entity.id
_entity.type
_entity.pdbx_description
1 polymer ?
#
loop_
_entity_poly.entity_id
_entity_poly.type
_entity_poly.pdbx_seq_one_letter_code
_entity_poly.pdbx_strand_id
1 'polypeptide(L)'
;MKKIILSMLVISLLLLSCNNELIEFQEENLIESQENSSVSFSKSTSKTLVNCEPDLDALELNLPQTVSVFAKQAECIEGGGSFAALDIDNGYLAGSNIPAWCADLEGLLTSDTFSYDVYSSYEDVSGLEQSPGVPLFENPNDFDRINWLLNQDIIGTESPNGGIYTFGHLQWAIWEIIEGTGNNCTDDCDFLSCDPIDQWDNNKSDNERLGLELVVAAAEYGEGFIPQCGQKIAVILASTTQQSLIITIDVPEKEVRISGCETAFAKGNSNDDSICFIDDDAYKFKRWGWNIGPLSEGEYTYNVYAGAGQCDVSKGSLVGTVTVNYSDGNVDVTYNIDDGYVLKETHVYAGNDKYPANKKGKPTVAPGKYTIQDNLTGNIYVIAHAVVCK
;
A
#
# COMPACT_ATOMS: atom_id res chain seq x y z
N MET A 1 -58.71 37.18 -21.47
CA MET A 1 -57.56 37.39 -20.58
C MET A 1 -57.32 36.10 -19.81
N LYS A 2 -56.39 35.25 -20.29
CA LYS A 2 -56.04 33.99 -19.63
C LYS A 2 -54.97 34.29 -18.58
N LYS A 3 -55.27 34.03 -17.30
CA LYS A 3 -54.33 34.19 -16.19
C LYS A 3 -53.30 33.06 -16.27
N ILE A 4 -52.03 33.44 -16.44
CA ILE A 4 -50.88 32.54 -16.31
C ILE A 4 -50.67 32.34 -14.80
N ILE A 5 -50.84 31.11 -14.33
CA ILE A 5 -50.44 30.68 -12.98
C ILE A 5 -48.97 30.30 -13.10
N LEU A 6 -48.10 31.13 -12.53
CA LEU A 6 -46.67 30.88 -12.42
C LEU A 6 -46.48 29.87 -11.28
N SER A 7 -46.20 28.62 -11.63
CA SER A 7 -45.76 27.59 -10.69
C SER A 7 -44.33 27.91 -10.28
N MET A 8 -44.11 28.39 -9.06
CA MET A 8 -42.78 28.39 -8.45
C MET A 8 -42.40 26.94 -8.17
N LEU A 9 -41.52 26.40 -9.00
CA LEU A 9 -40.79 25.17 -8.69
C LEU A 9 -39.75 25.55 -7.63
N VAL A 10 -40.01 25.23 -6.37
CA VAL A 10 -38.99 25.29 -5.32
C VAL A 10 -38.04 24.13 -5.62
N ILE A 11 -36.91 24.43 -6.25
CA ILE A 11 -35.78 23.51 -6.30
C ILE A 11 -35.22 23.52 -4.88
N SER A 12 -35.59 22.49 -4.11
CA SER A 12 -34.96 22.22 -2.82
C SER A 12 -33.53 21.82 -3.10
N LEU A 13 -32.61 22.77 -2.97
CA LEU A 13 -31.18 22.47 -2.88
C LEU A 13 -31.01 21.71 -1.56
N LEU A 14 -30.76 20.41 -1.63
CA LEU A 14 -30.39 19.60 -0.46
C LEU A 14 -28.98 20.05 -0.05
N LEU A 15 -28.93 21.01 0.88
CA LEU A 15 -27.71 21.37 1.60
C LEU A 15 -27.58 20.38 2.76
N LEU A 16 -26.44 19.69 2.83
CA LEU A 16 -26.08 18.80 3.93
C LEU A 16 -25.04 19.55 4.76
N SER A 17 -25.41 19.98 5.97
CA SER A 17 -24.49 20.42 7.02
C SER A 17 -24.12 19.23 7.89
N CYS A 18 -22.86 19.12 8.29
CA CYS A 18 -22.41 18.01 9.15
C CYS A 18 -22.90 18.12 10.60
N ASN A 19 -23.14 19.33 11.09
CA ASN A 19 -23.83 19.60 12.34
C ASN A 19 -24.36 21.05 12.25
N ASN A 20 -25.66 21.24 12.10
CA ASN A 20 -26.21 22.60 11.98
C ASN A 20 -26.31 23.18 13.40
N GLU A 21 -25.65 24.30 13.74
CA GLU A 21 -25.90 24.96 15.04
C GLU A 21 -26.07 26.49 14.94
N LEU A 22 -26.97 27.03 15.77
CA LEU A 22 -27.06 28.44 16.16
C LEU A 22 -26.93 28.52 17.70
N ILE A 23 -25.88 29.22 18.12
CA ILE A 23 -25.37 29.47 19.49
C ILE A 23 -26.45 29.74 20.57
N GLU A 24 -26.39 29.01 21.70
CA GLU A 24 -26.57 29.57 23.06
C GLU A 24 -25.97 28.65 24.17
N PHE A 25 -25.14 29.23 25.03
CA PHE A 25 -24.38 28.56 26.12
C PHE A 25 -25.24 27.98 27.24
N GLN A 26 -24.88 26.78 27.76
CA GLN A 26 -24.70 26.50 29.21
C GLN A 26 -24.05 25.13 29.50
N GLU A 27 -23.05 25.13 30.40
CA GLU A 27 -22.34 23.96 30.96
C GLU A 27 -23.24 23.06 31.81
N GLU A 28 -23.02 21.73 31.79
CA GLU A 28 -22.82 20.93 33.01
C GLU A 28 -22.22 19.53 32.73
N ASN A 29 -21.29 19.13 33.61
CA ASN A 29 -20.51 17.88 33.62
C ASN A 29 -21.36 16.61 33.81
N LEU A 30 -20.84 15.45 33.39
CA LEU A 30 -20.80 14.21 34.19
C LEU A 30 -19.87 13.16 33.55
N ILE A 31 -18.80 12.79 34.27
CA ILE A 31 -17.94 11.62 34.02
C ILE A 31 -18.45 10.49 34.90
N GLU A 32 -18.70 9.31 34.33
CA GLU A 32 -18.73 8.05 35.10
C GLU A 32 -17.98 6.95 34.33
N SER A 33 -17.01 6.36 35.01
CA SER A 33 -16.10 5.33 34.52
C SER A 33 -16.79 3.99 34.31
N GLN A 34 -16.60 3.33 33.15
CA GLN A 34 -16.90 1.90 32.98
C GLN A 34 -15.67 1.09 32.56
N GLU A 35 -15.60 -0.10 33.14
CA GLU A 35 -14.48 -1.04 33.14
C GLU A 35 -14.28 -1.74 31.79
N ASN A 36 -13.01 -1.73 31.38
CA ASN A 36 -12.29 -2.58 30.42
C ASN A 36 -13.01 -3.83 29.86
N SER A 37 -13.55 -3.70 28.65
CA SER A 37 -13.86 -4.80 27.72
C SER A 37 -13.18 -4.52 26.38
N SER A 38 -11.99 -5.11 26.17
CA SER A 38 -11.13 -4.81 25.03
C SER A 38 -11.78 -5.18 23.70
N VAL A 39 -11.94 -4.20 22.81
CA VAL A 39 -12.33 -4.41 21.41
C VAL A 39 -11.23 -5.19 20.68
N SER A 40 -11.62 -6.22 19.91
CA SER A 40 -10.69 -7.08 19.20
C SER A 40 -10.28 -6.43 17.87
N PHE A 41 -9.25 -5.60 17.91
CA PHE A 41 -8.64 -5.04 16.72
C PHE A 41 -7.71 -6.03 16.02
N SER A 42 -7.57 -5.85 14.71
CA SER A 42 -6.53 -6.50 13.92
C SER A 42 -5.17 -6.05 14.46
N LYS A 43 -4.60 -6.85 15.38
CA LYS A 43 -3.18 -6.73 15.72
C LYS A 43 -2.42 -6.80 14.41
N SER A 44 -1.62 -5.76 14.12
CA SER A 44 -0.66 -5.69 13.02
C SER A 44 -0.05 -7.07 12.77
N THR A 45 -0.67 -7.81 11.86
CA THR A 45 -0.18 -9.11 11.47
C THR A 45 0.62 -8.82 10.23
N SER A 46 1.89 -8.47 10.44
CA SER A 46 2.90 -8.53 9.40
C SER A 46 2.79 -9.92 8.77
N LYS A 47 2.08 -10.00 7.64
CA LYS A 47 2.06 -11.20 6.81
C LYS A 47 3.49 -11.33 6.29
N THR A 48 4.15 -12.35 6.81
CA THR A 48 5.53 -12.72 6.52
C THR A 48 5.84 -12.66 5.01
N LEU A 49 6.93 -11.93 4.70
CA LEU A 49 7.74 -11.92 3.46
C LEU A 49 7.18 -11.18 2.24
N VAL A 50 7.10 -9.86 2.34
CA VAL A 50 7.43 -8.96 1.22
C VAL A 50 8.41 -7.93 1.76
N ASN A 51 9.58 -7.81 1.14
CA ASN A 51 10.61 -6.83 1.49
C ASN A 51 10.17 -5.42 1.04
N CYS A 52 9.03 -4.95 1.54
CA CYS A 52 8.50 -3.63 1.22
C CYS A 52 8.94 -2.64 2.32
N GLU A 53 9.45 -1.49 1.90
CA GLU A 53 9.72 -0.33 2.75
C GLU A 53 8.69 0.75 2.38
N PRO A 54 7.91 1.30 3.33
CA PRO A 54 6.96 2.36 3.03
C PRO A 54 7.71 3.66 2.66
N ASP A 55 7.18 4.43 1.70
CA ASP A 55 7.79 5.66 1.20
C ASP A 55 6.88 6.88 1.42
N LEU A 56 6.70 7.25 2.69
CA LEU A 56 5.85 8.39 3.07
C LEU A 56 6.42 9.73 2.55
N ASP A 57 7.74 9.85 2.45
CA ASP A 57 8.41 11.03 1.89
C ASP A 57 8.05 11.19 0.40
N ALA A 58 8.07 10.10 -0.37
CA ALA A 58 7.65 10.15 -1.77
C ALA A 58 6.16 10.42 -1.92
N LEU A 59 5.32 9.91 -1.02
CA LEU A 59 3.89 10.24 -1.01
C LEU A 59 3.69 11.75 -0.89
N GLU A 60 4.27 12.37 0.14
CA GLU A 60 4.15 13.81 0.39
C GLU A 60 4.62 14.63 -0.81
N LEU A 61 5.75 14.26 -1.43
CA LEU A 61 6.27 14.92 -2.62
C LEU A 61 5.38 14.79 -3.87
N ASN A 62 4.52 13.77 -3.95
CA ASN A 62 3.63 13.54 -5.07
C ASN A 62 2.21 14.07 -4.83
N LEU A 63 1.85 14.40 -3.59
CA LEU A 63 0.58 15.06 -3.32
C LEU A 63 0.53 16.41 -4.07
N PRO A 64 -0.55 16.69 -4.81
CA PRO A 64 -0.70 18.00 -5.45
C PRO A 64 -0.94 19.05 -4.36
N GLN A 65 -0.55 20.31 -4.56
CA GLN A 65 -0.84 21.36 -3.58
C GLN A 65 -2.36 21.60 -3.41
N THR A 66 -3.10 21.47 -4.51
CA THR A 66 -4.56 21.63 -4.53
C THR A 66 -5.19 20.57 -5.42
N VAL A 67 -6.45 20.25 -5.15
CA VAL A 67 -7.23 19.30 -5.95
C VAL A 67 -8.65 19.78 -6.15
N SER A 68 -9.19 19.52 -7.34
CA SER A 68 -10.59 19.80 -7.69
C SER A 68 -11.42 18.55 -7.45
N VAL A 69 -12.43 18.66 -6.60
CA VAL A 69 -13.20 17.53 -6.06
C VAL A 69 -14.68 17.76 -6.31
N PHE A 70 -15.36 16.77 -6.87
CA PHE A 70 -16.81 16.72 -6.91
C PHE A 70 -17.32 15.76 -5.81
N ALA A 71 -18.06 16.30 -4.84
CA ALA A 71 -18.60 15.50 -3.75
C ALA A 71 -19.97 14.91 -4.11
N LYS A 72 -20.13 13.63 -3.84
CA LYS A 72 -21.40 12.90 -3.91
C LYS A 72 -21.91 12.64 -2.50
N GLN A 73 -23.22 12.42 -2.38
CA GLN A 73 -23.82 11.92 -1.16
C GLN A 73 -23.19 10.58 -0.75
N ALA A 74 -23.26 10.25 0.54
CA ALA A 74 -22.82 8.99 1.13
C ALA A 74 -23.13 7.80 0.21
N GLU A 75 -22.12 6.99 -0.11
CA GLU A 75 -22.35 5.72 -0.78
C GLU A 75 -22.80 4.71 0.28
N CYS A 76 -24.10 4.76 0.57
CA CYS A 76 -24.78 3.82 1.46
C CYS A 76 -24.81 2.43 0.83
N ILE A 77 -23.79 1.61 1.11
CA ILE A 77 -23.74 0.22 0.68
C ILE A 77 -24.11 -0.67 1.86
N GLU A 78 -24.98 -1.65 1.66
CA GLU A 78 -25.33 -2.60 2.72
C GLU A 78 -24.07 -3.36 3.20
N GLY A 79 -23.71 -3.20 4.48
CA GLY A 79 -22.52 -3.83 5.08
C GLY A 79 -21.19 -3.09 4.87
N GLY A 80 -21.20 -1.83 4.41
CA GLY A 80 -20.00 -1.00 4.23
C GLY A 80 -20.34 0.47 4.00
N GLY A 81 -19.36 1.33 3.76
CA GLY A 81 -19.60 2.70 3.32
C GLY A 81 -18.62 3.73 3.87
N SER A 82 -18.87 4.98 3.50
CA SER A 82 -18.19 6.19 3.96
C SER A 82 -19.18 7.34 4.02
N PHE A 83 -18.85 8.41 4.73
CA PHE A 83 -19.74 9.56 4.86
C PHE A 83 -20.02 10.23 3.51
N ALA A 84 -19.03 10.28 2.62
CA ALA A 84 -19.18 10.77 1.26
C ALA A 84 -18.41 9.91 0.26
N ALA A 85 -18.71 10.10 -1.02
CA ALA A 85 -17.93 9.58 -2.13
C ALA A 85 -17.47 10.74 -3.01
N LEU A 86 -16.20 10.74 -3.43
CA LEU A 86 -15.61 11.82 -4.20
C LEU A 86 -15.21 11.38 -5.60
N ASP A 87 -15.40 12.27 -6.58
CA ASP A 87 -14.75 12.16 -7.88
C ASP A 87 -13.66 13.23 -7.99
N ILE A 88 -12.46 12.78 -8.37
CA ILE A 88 -11.28 13.60 -8.61
C ILE A 88 -10.81 13.29 -10.02
N ASP A 89 -10.90 14.27 -10.93
CA ASP A 89 -10.73 14.01 -12.36
C ASP A 89 -9.27 13.72 -12.76
N ASN A 90 -8.29 14.36 -12.11
CA ASN A 90 -6.91 14.38 -12.57
C ASN A 90 -5.89 14.45 -11.42
N GLY A 91 -4.68 13.98 -11.71
CA GLY A 91 -3.53 14.06 -10.80
C GLY A 91 -3.32 12.78 -10.00
N TYR A 92 -2.43 12.86 -9.01
CA TYR A 92 -2.02 11.72 -8.19
C TYR A 92 -3.18 11.14 -7.37
N LEU A 93 -4.16 11.97 -7.01
CA LEU A 93 -5.36 11.58 -6.26
C LEU A 93 -6.57 11.27 -7.15
N ALA A 94 -6.39 11.16 -8.47
CA ALA A 94 -7.51 10.94 -9.39
C ALA A 94 -8.23 9.61 -9.15
N GLY A 95 -9.55 9.63 -9.21
CA GLY A 95 -10.40 8.46 -9.01
C GLY A 95 -11.88 8.82 -9.00
N SER A 96 -12.71 7.79 -9.00
CA SER A 96 -14.16 7.95 -8.90
C SER A 96 -14.68 7.13 -7.73
N ASN A 97 -15.72 7.64 -7.06
CA ASN A 97 -16.30 7.06 -5.84
C ASN A 97 -15.24 6.78 -4.76
N ILE A 98 -14.31 7.72 -4.57
CA ILE A 98 -13.30 7.64 -3.51
C ILE A 98 -14.01 7.81 -2.17
N PRO A 99 -13.92 6.84 -1.24
CA PRO A 99 -14.50 6.96 0.09
C PRO A 99 -13.91 8.15 0.84
N ALA A 100 -14.76 8.95 1.47
CA ALA A 100 -14.36 10.14 2.20
C ALA A 100 -15.10 10.31 3.53
N TRP A 101 -14.42 10.97 4.45
CA TRP A 101 -14.87 11.27 5.81
C TRP A 101 -14.85 12.78 6.00
N CYS A 102 -15.81 13.30 6.74
CA CYS A 102 -15.79 14.70 7.17
C CYS A 102 -14.74 14.90 8.25
N ALA A 103 -14.00 16.00 8.12
CA ALA A 103 -12.90 16.37 8.99
C ALA A 103 -13.20 17.62 9.83
N ASP A 104 -14.46 18.06 9.84
CA ASP A 104 -14.95 19.27 10.48
C ASP A 104 -16.46 19.07 10.74
N LEU A 105 -17.00 19.64 11.82
CA LEU A 105 -18.41 19.59 12.19
C LEU A 105 -19.24 20.67 11.48
N GLU A 106 -18.62 21.79 11.13
CA GLU A 106 -19.29 23.05 10.79
C GLU A 106 -19.42 23.26 9.28
N GLY A 107 -18.63 22.52 8.51
CA GLY A 107 -18.61 22.54 7.07
C GLY A 107 -19.90 22.07 6.39
N LEU A 108 -20.06 22.51 5.14
CA LEU A 108 -21.16 22.10 4.27
C LEU A 108 -20.61 21.26 3.12
N LEU A 109 -21.30 20.17 2.82
CA LEU A 109 -21.04 19.37 1.63
C LEU A 109 -22.16 19.60 0.61
N THR A 110 -21.81 20.14 -0.57
CA THR A 110 -22.76 20.33 -1.67
C THR A 110 -22.37 19.52 -2.89
N SER A 111 -23.34 19.21 -3.75
CA SER A 111 -23.14 18.45 -4.99
C SER A 111 -22.54 19.31 -6.13
N ASP A 112 -21.48 20.06 -5.81
CA ASP A 112 -20.73 20.92 -6.72
C ASP A 112 -19.24 20.53 -6.69
N THR A 113 -18.46 21.15 -7.58
CA THR A 113 -17.01 20.97 -7.62
C THR A 113 -16.29 22.09 -6.87
N PHE A 114 -15.43 21.74 -5.93
CA PHE A 114 -14.63 22.68 -5.15
C PHE A 114 -13.14 22.36 -5.20
N SER A 115 -12.33 23.38 -4.91
CA SER A 115 -10.89 23.24 -4.74
C SER A 115 -10.56 23.08 -3.26
N TYR A 116 -9.67 22.13 -2.97
CA TYR A 116 -9.16 21.86 -1.64
C TYR A 116 -7.66 22.01 -1.62
N ASP A 117 -7.12 22.53 -0.51
CA ASP A 117 -5.70 22.41 -0.20
C ASP A 117 -5.42 21.00 0.31
N VAL A 118 -4.33 20.38 -0.13
CA VAL A 118 -4.07 18.96 0.14
C VAL A 118 -2.87 18.81 1.03
N TYR A 119 -3.02 17.98 2.06
CA TYR A 119 -1.97 17.65 3.01
C TYR A 119 -1.94 16.15 3.27
N SER A 120 -0.75 15.60 3.47
CA SER A 120 -0.58 14.33 4.17
C SER A 120 -1.03 14.50 5.62
N SER A 121 -1.60 13.44 6.20
CA SER A 121 -1.93 13.39 7.62
C SER A 121 -0.71 13.48 8.57
N TYR A 122 0.51 13.45 8.04
CA TYR A 122 1.76 13.65 8.79
C TYR A 122 2.39 15.03 8.59
N GLU A 123 1.79 15.89 7.75
CA GLU A 123 2.20 17.29 7.64
C GLU A 123 1.70 18.10 8.84
N ASP A 124 2.39 19.20 9.15
CA ASP A 124 1.97 20.13 10.20
C ASP A 124 0.79 20.99 9.72
N VAL A 125 -0.42 20.62 10.16
CA VAL A 125 -1.67 21.35 9.88
C VAL A 125 -2.13 22.23 11.05
N SER A 126 -1.32 22.37 12.11
CA SER A 126 -1.72 23.11 13.32
C SER A 126 -1.88 24.62 13.13
N GLY A 127 -1.33 25.16 12.03
CA GLY A 127 -1.44 26.57 11.66
C GLY A 127 -2.61 26.89 10.73
N LEU A 128 -3.42 25.90 10.35
CA LEU A 128 -4.60 26.14 9.51
C LEU A 128 -5.72 26.74 10.35
N GLU A 129 -6.37 27.77 9.82
CA GLU A 129 -7.45 28.51 10.49
C GLU A 129 -8.67 28.60 9.58
N GLN A 130 -9.86 28.27 10.08
CA GLN A 130 -11.11 28.49 9.35
C GLN A 130 -11.45 29.99 9.29
N SER A 131 -11.09 30.72 10.34
CA SER A 131 -11.23 32.17 10.45
C SER A 131 -10.16 32.70 11.42
N PRO A 132 -9.82 33.99 11.40
CA PRO A 132 -8.71 34.51 12.20
C PRO A 132 -8.79 34.13 13.69
N GLY A 133 -7.84 33.29 14.12
CA GLY A 133 -7.75 32.80 15.50
C GLY A 133 -8.71 31.66 15.87
N VAL A 134 -9.38 31.05 14.90
CA VAL A 134 -10.16 29.81 15.05
C VAL A 134 -9.46 28.73 14.23
N PRO A 135 -8.90 27.69 14.88
CA PRO A 135 -8.20 26.63 14.17
C PRO A 135 -9.14 25.91 13.21
N LEU A 136 -8.60 25.33 12.14
CA LEU A 136 -9.38 24.48 11.23
C LEU A 136 -9.64 23.09 11.81
N PHE A 137 -8.74 22.61 12.68
CA PHE A 137 -8.85 21.36 13.41
C PHE A 137 -8.43 21.62 14.85
N GLU A 138 -9.24 21.22 15.84
CA GLU A 138 -8.95 21.48 17.26
C GLU A 138 -7.79 20.63 17.80
N ASN A 139 -7.67 19.38 17.32
CA ASN A 139 -6.61 18.44 17.67
C ASN A 139 -5.78 18.04 16.43
N PRO A 140 -5.00 18.96 15.84
CA PRO A 140 -4.28 18.71 14.58
C PRO A 140 -3.14 17.69 14.70
N ASN A 141 -2.81 17.22 15.91
CA ASN A 141 -1.75 16.25 16.15
C ASN A 141 -2.27 14.81 16.29
N ASP A 142 -3.59 14.57 16.29
CA ASP A 142 -4.18 13.25 16.53
C ASP A 142 -4.56 12.50 15.23
N PHE A 143 -4.04 12.93 14.08
CA PHE A 143 -4.25 12.25 12.79
C PHE A 143 -3.61 10.85 12.73
N ASP A 144 -2.63 10.54 13.58
CA ASP A 144 -2.09 9.18 13.75
C ASP A 144 -3.16 8.21 14.28
N ARG A 145 -4.00 8.64 15.23
CA ARG A 145 -5.13 7.89 15.77
C ARG A 145 -6.19 7.63 14.69
N ILE A 146 -6.45 8.62 13.83
CA ILE A 146 -7.35 8.44 12.67
C ILE A 146 -6.76 7.46 11.66
N ASN A 147 -5.47 7.59 11.32
CA ASN A 147 -4.78 6.66 10.45
C ASN A 147 -4.89 5.22 10.98
N TRP A 148 -4.70 5.03 12.28
CA TRP A 148 -4.87 3.72 12.90
C TRP A 148 -6.31 3.22 12.74
N LEU A 149 -7.30 4.06 13.08
CA LEU A 149 -8.71 3.69 13.07
C LEU A 149 -9.21 3.29 11.67
N LEU A 150 -8.81 4.03 10.63
CA LEU A 150 -9.16 3.75 9.23
C LEU A 150 -8.53 2.47 8.67
N ASN A 151 -7.56 1.87 9.38
CA ASN A 151 -6.91 0.61 9.00
C ASN A 151 -7.46 -0.63 9.75
N GLN A 152 -8.57 -0.50 10.49
CA GLN A 152 -9.10 -1.59 11.33
C GLN A 152 -10.17 -2.47 10.66
N ASP A 153 -10.64 -2.14 9.45
CA ASP A 153 -11.74 -2.84 8.76
C ASP A 153 -12.99 -3.01 9.67
N ILE A 154 -13.31 -1.98 10.46
CA ILE A 154 -14.26 -2.10 11.58
C ILE A 154 -15.74 -2.10 11.17
N ILE A 155 -16.07 -1.51 10.02
CA ILE A 155 -17.48 -1.37 9.57
C ILE A 155 -18.07 -2.76 9.30
N GLY A 156 -19.27 -3.01 9.85
CA GLY A 156 -19.95 -4.30 9.74
C GLY A 156 -19.52 -5.34 10.77
N THR A 157 -18.58 -5.02 11.67
CA THR A 157 -18.14 -5.92 12.75
C THR A 157 -18.97 -5.73 14.03
N GLU A 158 -19.05 -6.76 14.87
CA GLU A 158 -19.79 -6.74 16.14
C GLU A 158 -19.00 -6.02 17.24
N SER A 159 -19.67 -5.14 17.99
CA SER A 159 -19.11 -4.53 19.21
C SER A 159 -19.04 -5.57 20.35
N PRO A 160 -17.99 -5.54 21.20
CA PRO A 160 -17.92 -6.38 22.40
C PRO A 160 -19.10 -6.19 23.36
N ASN A 161 -19.72 -5.02 23.35
CA ASN A 161 -20.85 -4.66 24.20
C ASN A 161 -22.19 -4.75 23.46
N GLY A 162 -22.20 -5.35 22.26
CA GLY A 162 -23.38 -5.51 21.42
C GLY A 162 -23.60 -4.34 20.47
N GLY A 163 -24.26 -4.63 19.35
CA GLY A 163 -24.40 -3.71 18.21
C GLY A 163 -23.41 -4.02 17.09
N ILE A 164 -23.60 -3.39 15.94
CA ILE A 164 -22.74 -3.53 14.75
C ILE A 164 -22.19 -2.15 14.42
N TYR A 165 -20.87 -2.03 14.24
CA TYR A 165 -20.27 -0.76 13.84
C TYR A 165 -20.67 -0.40 12.41
N THR A 166 -20.91 0.88 12.16
CA THR A 166 -21.36 1.43 10.89
C THR A 166 -20.40 2.55 10.46
N PHE A 167 -20.52 3.03 9.22
CA PHE A 167 -19.77 4.21 8.80
C PHE A 167 -20.09 5.43 9.70
N GLY A 168 -21.33 5.54 10.20
CA GLY A 168 -21.75 6.59 11.13
C GLY A 168 -20.93 6.58 12.41
N HIS A 169 -20.75 5.41 13.03
CA HIS A 169 -19.89 5.26 14.21
C HIS A 169 -18.44 5.66 13.94
N LEU A 170 -17.90 5.28 12.78
CA LEU A 170 -16.54 5.65 12.38
C LEU A 170 -16.40 7.15 12.13
N GLN A 171 -17.34 7.76 11.42
CA GLN A 171 -17.39 9.21 11.20
C GLN A 171 -17.54 9.98 12.52
N TRP A 172 -18.39 9.49 13.45
CA TRP A 172 -18.52 10.05 14.79
C TRP A 172 -17.17 10.13 15.49
N ALA A 173 -16.47 8.99 15.50
CA ALA A 173 -15.21 8.86 16.21
C ALA A 173 -14.13 9.75 15.60
N ILE A 174 -14.12 9.90 14.27
CA ILE A 174 -13.22 10.84 13.58
C ILE A 174 -13.42 12.27 14.10
N TRP A 175 -14.66 12.75 14.18
CA TRP A 175 -14.95 14.09 14.71
C TRP A 175 -14.55 14.24 16.17
N GLU A 176 -14.88 13.28 17.05
CA GLU A 176 -14.47 13.36 18.46
C GLU A 176 -12.95 13.41 18.64
N ILE A 177 -12.19 12.75 17.75
CA ILE A 177 -10.73 12.77 17.78
C ILE A 177 -10.19 14.15 17.36
N ILE A 178 -10.69 14.76 16.29
CA ILE A 178 -10.11 15.99 15.71
C ILE A 178 -10.76 17.30 16.18
N GLU A 179 -12.06 17.29 16.48
CA GLU A 179 -12.85 18.48 16.88
C GLU A 179 -13.07 18.55 18.41
N GLY A 180 -12.61 17.54 19.13
CA GLY A 180 -12.72 17.46 20.59
C GLY A 180 -14.04 16.88 21.08
N THR A 181 -14.06 16.56 22.38
CA THR A 181 -15.12 15.77 22.99
C THR A 181 -16.38 16.57 23.29
N GLY A 182 -17.55 16.03 22.94
CA GLY A 182 -18.85 16.57 23.37
C GLY A 182 -19.42 17.65 22.46
N ASN A 183 -18.77 17.92 21.33
CA ASN A 183 -19.25 18.85 20.29
C ASN A 183 -20.03 18.12 19.18
N ASN A 184 -20.04 16.80 19.20
CA ASN A 184 -20.59 15.97 18.15
C ASN A 184 -22.10 15.74 18.33
N CYS A 185 -22.86 15.81 17.23
CA CYS A 185 -24.30 15.51 17.22
C CYS A 185 -25.14 16.28 18.26
N THR A 186 -24.82 17.53 18.56
CA THR A 186 -25.57 18.32 19.56
C THR A 186 -27.02 18.56 19.11
N ASP A 187 -27.25 18.76 17.81
CA ASP A 187 -28.56 19.06 17.22
C ASP A 187 -29.17 17.89 16.41
N ASP A 188 -28.59 17.56 15.24
CA ASP A 188 -29.14 16.57 14.29
C ASP A 188 -28.01 15.80 13.61
N CYS A 189 -28.08 14.49 13.72
CA CYS A 189 -27.08 13.55 13.27
C CYS A 189 -27.69 12.46 12.36
N ASP A 190 -28.82 12.77 11.73
CA ASP A 190 -29.57 11.90 10.82
C ASP A 190 -28.72 11.33 9.67
N PHE A 191 -27.72 12.08 9.20
CA PHE A 191 -26.91 11.75 8.02
C PHE A 191 -25.85 10.67 8.24
N LEU A 192 -25.74 10.16 9.47
CA LEU A 192 -24.80 9.09 9.84
C LEU A 192 -25.48 7.73 9.87
N SER A 193 -26.76 7.69 9.49
CA SER A 193 -27.47 6.49 9.10
C SER A 193 -27.79 6.50 7.62
N CYS A 194 -27.76 5.31 7.01
CA CYS A 194 -28.27 5.09 5.66
C CYS A 194 -29.77 4.78 5.65
N ASP A 195 -30.39 4.59 6.82
CA ASP A 195 -31.80 4.27 6.95
C ASP A 195 -32.61 5.57 7.12
N PRO A 196 -33.50 5.90 6.17
CA PRO A 196 -34.36 7.10 6.26
C PRO A 196 -35.47 6.96 7.32
N ILE A 197 -35.62 5.78 7.93
CA ILE A 197 -36.61 5.47 8.97
C ILE A 197 -35.92 5.25 10.31
N ASP A 198 -34.82 4.49 10.34
CA ASP A 198 -33.97 4.30 11.53
C ASP A 198 -32.77 5.26 11.50
N GLN A 199 -33.10 6.53 11.65
CA GLN A 199 -32.13 7.62 11.75
C GLN A 199 -31.20 7.41 12.95
N TRP A 200 -29.98 7.92 12.86
CA TRP A 200 -28.95 7.69 13.87
C TRP A 200 -29.38 8.23 15.25
N ASP A 201 -30.13 9.32 15.28
CA ASP A 201 -30.61 9.93 16.51
C ASP A 201 -31.70 9.12 17.24
N ASN A 202 -32.39 8.20 16.55
CA ASN A 202 -33.41 7.36 17.17
C ASN A 202 -32.84 6.44 18.28
N ASN A 203 -31.55 6.08 18.16
CA ASN A 203 -30.82 5.28 19.14
C ASN A 203 -29.54 5.99 19.63
N LYS A 204 -29.58 7.33 19.73
CA LYS A 204 -28.43 8.19 20.02
C LYS A 204 -27.49 7.66 21.11
N SER A 205 -28.02 7.30 22.30
CA SER A 205 -27.18 6.81 23.39
C SER A 205 -26.43 5.50 23.08
N ASP A 206 -27.02 4.60 22.29
CA ASP A 206 -26.35 3.35 21.90
C ASP A 206 -25.30 3.60 20.80
N ASN A 207 -25.60 4.53 19.90
CA ASN A 207 -24.74 4.94 18.81
C ASN A 207 -23.50 5.72 19.31
N GLU A 208 -23.69 6.65 20.24
CA GLU A 208 -22.60 7.36 20.92
C GLU A 208 -21.72 6.38 21.71
N ARG A 209 -22.31 5.37 22.36
CA ARG A 209 -21.54 4.30 23.03
C ARG A 209 -20.65 3.56 22.05
N LEU A 210 -21.18 3.15 20.89
CA LEU A 210 -20.42 2.47 19.84
C LEU A 210 -19.31 3.37 19.26
N GLY A 211 -19.60 4.64 19.00
CA GLY A 211 -18.60 5.62 18.57
C GLY A 211 -17.50 5.82 19.62
N LEU A 212 -17.86 5.93 20.89
CA LEU A 212 -16.92 6.12 21.99
C LEU A 212 -15.99 4.92 22.18
N GLU A 213 -16.46 3.69 21.93
CA GLU A 213 -15.60 2.50 21.91
C GLU A 213 -14.45 2.64 20.89
N LEU A 214 -14.72 3.24 19.72
CA LEU A 214 -13.72 3.50 18.69
C LEU A 214 -12.75 4.63 19.10
N VAL A 215 -13.26 5.69 19.71
CA VAL A 215 -12.42 6.80 20.23
C VAL A 215 -11.46 6.30 21.30
N VAL A 216 -11.96 5.56 22.28
CA VAL A 216 -11.14 4.98 23.37
C VAL A 216 -10.07 4.04 22.79
N ALA A 217 -10.44 3.22 21.83
CA ALA A 217 -9.51 2.32 21.17
C ALA A 217 -8.41 3.04 20.38
N ALA A 218 -8.80 4.04 19.59
CA ALA A 218 -7.84 4.86 18.84
C ALA A 218 -6.91 5.59 19.81
N ALA A 219 -7.41 5.99 20.99
CA ALA A 219 -6.58 6.59 22.01
C ALA A 219 -5.60 5.62 22.70
N GLU A 220 -5.98 4.35 22.85
CA GLU A 220 -5.12 3.33 23.47
C GLU A 220 -4.06 2.77 22.50
N TYR A 221 -4.40 2.63 21.22
CA TYR A 221 -3.60 1.88 20.24
C TYR A 221 -3.11 2.69 19.03
N GLY A 222 -3.69 3.87 18.78
CA GLY A 222 -3.41 4.69 17.61
C GLY A 222 -2.31 5.74 17.80
N GLU A 223 -1.92 6.04 19.04
CA GLU A 223 -0.86 7.02 19.31
C GLU A 223 0.48 6.57 18.71
N GLY A 224 1.10 7.44 17.92
CA GLY A 224 2.35 7.19 17.20
C GLY A 224 2.21 6.17 16.06
N PHE A 225 0.99 5.83 15.63
CA PHE A 225 0.80 4.92 14.52
C PHE A 225 1.44 5.49 13.24
N ILE A 226 2.12 4.62 12.48
CA ILE A 226 2.73 4.93 11.19
C ILE A 226 2.32 3.80 10.21
N PRO A 227 1.48 4.09 9.19
CA PRO A 227 1.08 3.13 8.18
C PRO A 227 2.29 2.44 7.50
N GLN A 228 2.21 1.12 7.37
CA GLN A 228 3.17 0.30 6.65
C GLN A 228 2.64 -0.05 5.25
N CYS A 229 3.46 -0.66 4.39
CA CYS A 229 2.95 -1.09 3.08
C CYS A 229 1.82 -2.12 3.21
N GLY A 230 0.87 -2.02 2.29
CA GLY A 230 -0.41 -2.74 2.35
C GLY A 230 -1.44 -2.09 3.29
N GLN A 231 -1.08 -1.05 4.03
CA GLN A 231 -2.00 -0.20 4.79
C GLN A 231 -2.30 1.09 4.02
N LYS A 232 -3.25 1.85 4.54
CA LYS A 232 -3.67 3.13 4.00
C LYS A 232 -3.20 4.29 4.87
N ILE A 233 -3.00 5.43 4.23
CA ILE A 233 -2.68 6.71 4.86
C ILE A 233 -3.75 7.74 4.51
N ALA A 234 -4.14 8.52 5.51
CA ALA A 234 -5.08 9.62 5.37
C ALA A 234 -4.43 10.80 4.63
N VAL A 235 -5.18 11.37 3.70
CA VAL A 235 -4.89 12.63 3.01
C VAL A 235 -5.99 13.61 3.37
N ILE A 236 -5.60 14.77 3.87
CA ILE A 236 -6.47 15.85 4.31
C ILE A 236 -6.75 16.74 3.11
N LEU A 237 -8.02 16.97 2.84
CA LEU A 237 -8.53 17.93 1.87
C LEU A 237 -9.10 19.10 2.67
N ALA A 238 -8.27 20.10 2.94
CA ALA A 238 -8.62 21.24 3.76
C ALA A 238 -9.41 22.28 2.96
N SER A 239 -10.46 22.83 3.56
CA SER A 239 -11.20 23.97 3.02
C SER A 239 -11.74 24.85 4.14
N THR A 240 -11.73 26.16 3.93
CA THR A 240 -12.37 27.14 4.84
C THR A 240 -13.73 27.61 4.33
N THR A 241 -14.17 27.09 3.17
CA THR A 241 -15.42 27.51 2.51
C THR A 241 -16.39 26.36 2.31
N GLN A 242 -15.90 25.14 2.48
CA GLN A 242 -16.64 23.90 2.35
C GLN A 242 -16.18 22.94 3.44
N GLN A 243 -16.90 21.84 3.58
CA GLN A 243 -16.53 20.73 4.45
C GLN A 243 -15.10 20.25 4.17
N SER A 244 -14.21 20.36 5.16
CA SER A 244 -12.91 19.69 5.11
C SER A 244 -13.12 18.17 5.12
N LEU A 245 -12.33 17.44 4.34
CA LEU A 245 -12.50 16.01 4.11
C LEU A 245 -11.21 15.23 4.36
N ILE A 246 -11.35 13.96 4.70
CA ILE A 246 -10.26 12.98 4.74
C ILE A 246 -10.57 11.90 3.72
N ILE A 247 -9.62 11.62 2.83
CA ILE A 247 -9.60 10.41 2.01
C ILE A 247 -8.44 9.52 2.43
N THR A 248 -8.43 8.29 1.94
CA THR A 248 -7.30 7.37 2.16
C THR A 248 -6.71 6.91 0.85
N ILE A 249 -5.38 6.86 0.77
CA ILE A 249 -4.65 6.23 -0.32
C ILE A 249 -3.77 5.09 0.22
N ASP A 250 -3.38 4.17 -0.64
CA ASP A 250 -2.45 3.10 -0.25
C ASP A 250 -1.06 3.71 0.00
N VAL A 251 -0.38 3.22 1.05
CA VAL A 251 1.01 3.62 1.34
C VAL A 251 1.90 3.15 0.19
N PRO A 252 2.60 4.05 -0.51
CA PRO A 252 3.48 3.64 -1.60
C PRO A 252 4.68 2.88 -1.06
N GLU A 253 5.11 1.91 -1.85
CA GLU A 253 6.35 1.19 -1.60
C GLU A 253 7.53 1.98 -2.18
N LYS A 254 8.64 2.00 -1.45
CA LYS A 254 9.88 2.62 -1.90
C LYS A 254 10.36 1.96 -3.19
N GLU A 255 10.55 2.76 -4.23
CA GLU A 255 11.03 2.24 -5.50
C GLU A 255 12.45 1.65 -5.34
N VAL A 256 12.60 0.36 -5.66
CA VAL A 256 13.92 -0.26 -5.78
C VAL A 256 14.59 0.29 -7.04
N ARG A 257 15.46 1.28 -6.87
CA ARG A 257 16.27 1.82 -7.97
C ARG A 257 17.31 0.80 -8.41
N ILE A 258 16.96 0.04 -9.44
CA ILE A 258 17.87 -0.87 -10.12
C ILE A 258 18.92 -0.04 -10.89
N SER A 259 20.17 0.00 -10.42
CA SER A 259 21.30 0.68 -11.08
C SER A 259 22.44 -0.29 -11.39
N GLY A 260 22.76 -0.45 -12.67
CA GLY A 260 23.83 -1.33 -13.14
C GLY A 260 23.41 -2.79 -13.18
N CYS A 261 23.27 -3.31 -14.41
CA CYS A 261 23.10 -4.75 -14.63
C CYS A 261 24.44 -5.36 -14.99
N GLU A 262 24.77 -6.48 -14.36
CA GLU A 262 26.00 -7.22 -14.56
C GLU A 262 25.73 -8.60 -15.14
N THR A 263 26.70 -9.10 -15.90
CA THR A 263 26.73 -10.51 -16.30
C THR A 263 27.09 -11.37 -15.09
N ALA A 264 26.36 -12.46 -14.86
CA ALA A 264 26.60 -13.40 -13.79
C ALA A 264 26.74 -14.84 -14.32
N PHE A 265 27.58 -15.63 -13.66
CA PHE A 265 27.73 -17.06 -13.93
C PHE A 265 27.82 -17.84 -12.63
N ALA A 266 27.25 -19.05 -12.63
CA ALA A 266 27.51 -20.01 -11.58
C ALA A 266 28.93 -20.57 -11.69
N LYS A 267 29.60 -20.79 -10.56
CA LYS A 267 30.93 -21.37 -10.48
C LYS A 267 30.88 -22.72 -9.74
N GLY A 268 31.58 -23.73 -10.27
CA GLY A 268 31.75 -25.02 -9.58
C GLY A 268 32.44 -24.89 -8.23
N ASN A 269 32.19 -25.85 -7.34
CA ASN A 269 32.56 -25.78 -5.92
C ASN A 269 34.03 -26.16 -5.66
N SER A 270 34.69 -26.79 -6.63
CA SER A 270 36.08 -27.23 -6.58
C SER A 270 36.81 -26.85 -7.88
N ASN A 271 38.10 -27.16 -7.98
CA ASN A 271 38.84 -27.00 -9.24
C ASN A 271 38.57 -28.16 -10.22
N ASP A 272 38.00 -29.27 -9.74
CA ASP A 272 37.76 -30.47 -10.54
C ASP A 272 36.45 -30.37 -11.35
N ASP A 273 35.50 -29.56 -10.87
CA ASP A 273 34.18 -29.34 -11.47
C ASP A 273 33.97 -27.90 -11.95
N SER A 274 35.01 -27.05 -11.93
CA SER A 274 34.90 -25.63 -12.31
C SER A 274 35.99 -25.26 -13.31
N ILE A 275 35.60 -24.99 -14.55
CA ILE A 275 36.54 -24.63 -15.61
C ILE A 275 36.20 -23.24 -16.13
N CYS A 276 37.11 -22.30 -15.91
CA CYS A 276 36.98 -20.96 -16.47
C CYS A 276 37.15 -21.01 -18.00
N PHE A 277 36.25 -20.38 -18.74
CA PHE A 277 36.27 -20.40 -20.21
C PHE A 277 37.57 -19.88 -20.83
N ILE A 278 38.19 -18.88 -20.21
CA ILE A 278 39.42 -18.25 -20.73
C ILE A 278 40.68 -19.07 -20.41
N ASP A 279 40.61 -19.95 -19.42
CA ASP A 279 41.73 -20.83 -19.02
C ASP A 279 41.72 -22.16 -19.77
N ASP A 280 40.67 -22.43 -20.55
CA ASP A 280 40.62 -23.62 -21.41
C ASP A 280 41.36 -23.39 -22.74
N ASP A 281 42.66 -23.68 -22.72
CA ASP A 281 43.59 -23.53 -23.83
C ASP A 281 43.18 -24.29 -25.11
N ALA A 282 42.36 -25.34 -24.98
CA ALA A 282 41.87 -26.10 -26.12
C ALA A 282 40.90 -25.29 -26.99
N TYR A 283 40.14 -24.37 -26.38
CA TYR A 283 39.07 -23.62 -27.06
C TYR A 283 39.36 -22.12 -27.19
N LYS A 284 40.22 -21.55 -26.34
CA LYS A 284 40.71 -20.15 -26.40
C LYS A 284 39.57 -19.13 -26.43
N PHE A 285 38.57 -19.30 -25.58
CA PHE A 285 37.48 -18.34 -25.46
C PHE A 285 37.99 -17.00 -24.89
N LYS A 286 37.32 -15.91 -25.24
CA LYS A 286 37.63 -14.56 -24.73
C LYS A 286 36.64 -14.07 -23.68
N ARG A 287 35.48 -14.73 -23.57
CA ARG A 287 34.44 -14.40 -22.60
C ARG A 287 34.77 -15.13 -21.31
N TRP A 288 34.66 -14.44 -20.18
CA TRP A 288 34.74 -15.08 -18.87
C TRP A 288 33.43 -15.81 -18.53
N GLY A 289 33.49 -16.68 -17.54
CA GLY A 289 32.39 -17.54 -17.10
C GLY A 289 32.92 -18.94 -16.85
N TRP A 290 32.10 -19.78 -16.23
CA TRP A 290 32.50 -21.12 -15.85
C TRP A 290 31.63 -22.17 -16.53
N ASN A 291 32.30 -23.26 -16.89
CA ASN A 291 31.68 -24.53 -17.18
C ASN A 291 31.77 -25.39 -15.92
N ILE A 292 30.69 -26.07 -15.61
CA ILE A 292 30.55 -26.91 -14.43
C ILE A 292 30.49 -28.37 -14.86
N GLY A 293 31.30 -29.22 -14.25
CA GLY A 293 31.31 -30.67 -14.50
C GLY A 293 32.70 -31.21 -14.83
N PRO A 294 32.80 -32.52 -15.14
CA PRO A 294 31.70 -33.44 -15.42
C PRO A 294 30.85 -33.77 -14.18
N LEU A 295 29.52 -33.72 -14.33
CA LEU A 295 28.54 -34.07 -13.28
C LEU A 295 27.87 -35.41 -13.60
N SER A 296 27.82 -36.32 -12.61
CA SER A 296 26.90 -37.47 -12.65
C SER A 296 25.50 -37.04 -12.22
N GLU A 297 24.51 -37.91 -12.39
CA GLU A 297 23.17 -37.68 -11.83
C GLU A 297 23.22 -37.36 -10.33
N GLY A 298 22.37 -36.44 -9.90
CA GLY A 298 22.36 -35.87 -8.55
C GLY A 298 21.84 -34.44 -8.51
N GLU A 299 21.79 -33.89 -7.30
CA GLU A 299 21.43 -32.50 -7.04
C GLU A 299 22.66 -31.72 -6.55
N TYR A 300 22.91 -30.56 -7.15
CA TYR A 300 24.08 -29.74 -6.88
C TYR A 300 23.69 -28.27 -6.74
N THR A 301 24.29 -27.58 -5.77
CA THR A 301 24.12 -26.12 -5.60
C THR A 301 25.44 -25.41 -5.81
N TYR A 302 25.40 -24.33 -6.59
CA TYR A 302 26.57 -23.53 -6.97
C TYR A 302 26.34 -22.05 -6.73
N ASN A 303 27.37 -21.35 -6.29
CA ASN A 303 27.33 -19.90 -6.11
C ASN A 303 27.29 -19.18 -7.45
N VAL A 304 26.46 -18.14 -7.56
CA VAL A 304 26.33 -17.28 -8.73
C VAL A 304 27.04 -15.95 -8.45
N TYR A 305 28.01 -15.61 -9.30
CA TYR A 305 28.80 -14.37 -9.15
C TYR A 305 28.52 -13.41 -10.30
N ALA A 306 28.06 -12.20 -9.97
CA ALA A 306 27.88 -11.09 -10.92
C ALA A 306 29.16 -10.25 -11.03
N GLY A 307 29.52 -9.83 -12.24
CA GLY A 307 30.66 -8.92 -12.47
C GLY A 307 32.04 -9.54 -12.24
N ALA A 308 32.14 -10.87 -12.08
CA ALA A 308 33.39 -11.59 -11.82
C ALA A 308 34.26 -11.76 -13.09
N GLY A 309 34.54 -10.64 -13.76
CA GLY A 309 35.32 -10.58 -14.99
C GLY A 309 36.66 -11.32 -14.87
N GLN A 310 37.07 -11.96 -15.96
CA GLN A 310 38.27 -12.82 -16.00
C GLN A 310 38.21 -14.03 -15.05
N CYS A 311 37.00 -14.45 -14.65
CA CYS A 311 36.79 -15.52 -13.67
C CYS A 311 37.39 -15.23 -12.28
N ASP A 312 37.55 -13.95 -11.94
CA ASP A 312 38.09 -13.51 -10.67
C ASP A 312 36.96 -13.13 -9.72
N VAL A 313 36.60 -14.05 -8.82
CA VAL A 313 35.50 -13.87 -7.88
C VAL A 313 35.75 -12.73 -6.89
N SER A 314 37.00 -12.32 -6.68
CA SER A 314 37.32 -11.17 -5.82
C SER A 314 36.91 -9.83 -6.42
N LYS A 315 36.67 -9.79 -7.74
CA LYS A 315 36.15 -8.63 -8.47
C LYS A 315 34.63 -8.67 -8.66
N GLY A 316 34.00 -9.79 -8.34
CA GLY A 316 32.56 -9.98 -8.47
C GLY A 316 31.82 -9.82 -7.15
N SER A 317 30.49 -9.81 -7.24
CA SER A 317 29.60 -9.94 -6.09
C SER A 317 28.96 -11.32 -6.10
N LEU A 318 28.90 -11.99 -4.95
CA LEU A 318 28.02 -13.15 -4.75
C LEU A 318 26.58 -12.62 -4.75
N VAL A 319 25.75 -13.12 -5.65
CA VAL A 319 24.36 -12.64 -5.85
C VAL A 319 23.33 -13.75 -5.64
N GLY A 320 23.72 -14.84 -5.00
CA GLY A 320 22.89 -16.00 -4.73
C GLY A 320 23.47 -17.30 -5.24
N THR A 321 22.60 -18.27 -5.49
CA THR A 321 22.95 -19.63 -5.88
C THR A 321 22.11 -20.13 -7.06
N VAL A 322 22.57 -21.20 -7.70
CA VAL A 322 21.78 -22.00 -8.64
C VAL A 322 21.79 -23.45 -8.18
N THR A 323 20.63 -24.09 -8.21
CA THR A 323 20.48 -25.53 -7.97
C THR A 323 20.27 -26.23 -9.30
N VAL A 324 21.06 -27.27 -9.55
CA VAL A 324 21.00 -28.13 -10.73
C VAL A 324 20.58 -29.52 -10.27
N ASN A 325 19.43 -29.99 -10.73
CA ASN A 325 18.97 -31.35 -10.53
C ASN A 325 19.10 -32.11 -11.85
N TYR A 326 19.97 -33.11 -11.88
CA TYR A 326 20.15 -33.99 -13.03
C TYR A 326 19.70 -35.41 -12.68
N SER A 327 18.59 -35.86 -13.27
CA SER A 327 18.03 -37.19 -13.03
C SER A 327 17.31 -37.74 -14.26
N ASP A 328 17.45 -39.05 -14.49
CA ASP A 328 16.79 -39.78 -15.59
C ASP A 328 16.99 -39.11 -16.96
N GLY A 329 18.18 -38.57 -17.21
CA GLY A 329 18.50 -37.86 -18.46
C GLY A 329 17.88 -36.46 -18.63
N ASN A 330 17.24 -35.90 -17.59
CA ASN A 330 16.64 -34.57 -17.58
C ASN A 330 17.37 -33.65 -16.60
N VAL A 331 17.44 -32.35 -16.92
CA VAL A 331 18.12 -31.34 -16.09
C VAL A 331 17.18 -30.19 -15.79
N ASP A 332 16.93 -29.96 -14.50
CA ASP A 332 16.21 -28.81 -13.98
C ASP A 332 17.17 -27.83 -13.31
N VAL A 333 17.01 -26.53 -13.58
CA VAL A 333 17.88 -25.47 -13.05
C VAL A 333 17.07 -24.37 -12.40
N THR A 334 17.31 -24.14 -11.11
CA THR A 334 16.60 -23.14 -10.29
C THR A 334 17.59 -22.10 -9.77
N TYR A 335 17.36 -20.82 -10.09
CA TYR A 335 18.14 -19.71 -9.55
C TYR A 335 17.50 -19.20 -8.26
N ASN A 336 18.30 -19.08 -7.20
CA ASN A 336 17.93 -18.47 -5.93
C ASN A 336 18.79 -17.22 -5.76
N ILE A 337 18.27 -16.06 -6.16
CA ILE A 337 18.99 -14.78 -6.13
C ILE A 337 18.79 -14.11 -4.77
N ASP A 338 19.88 -13.59 -4.19
CA ASP A 338 19.88 -12.96 -2.87
C ASP A 338 19.09 -11.63 -2.86
N ASP A 339 18.58 -11.23 -1.69
CA ASP A 339 17.88 -9.97 -1.51
C ASP A 339 18.75 -8.76 -1.93
N GLY A 340 18.11 -7.77 -2.53
CA GLY A 340 18.79 -6.60 -3.11
C GLY A 340 19.35 -6.83 -4.52
N TYR A 341 19.03 -7.96 -5.15
CA TYR A 341 19.35 -8.23 -6.56
C TYR A 341 18.11 -8.66 -7.35
N VAL A 342 18.08 -8.31 -8.63
CA VAL A 342 16.98 -8.64 -9.55
C VAL A 342 17.50 -9.44 -10.73
N LEU A 343 16.93 -10.63 -10.94
CA LEU A 343 17.21 -11.49 -12.11
C LEU A 343 16.44 -10.97 -13.33
N LYS A 344 17.15 -10.58 -14.40
CA LYS A 344 16.54 -10.10 -15.65
C LYS A 344 16.47 -11.17 -16.74
N GLU A 345 17.54 -11.94 -16.89
CA GLU A 345 17.64 -12.95 -17.94
C GLU A 345 18.41 -14.17 -17.43
N THR A 346 18.09 -15.34 -17.97
CA THR A 346 18.83 -16.59 -17.73
C THR A 346 19.12 -17.30 -19.04
N HIS A 347 20.26 -17.97 -19.11
CA HIS A 347 20.64 -18.86 -20.20
C HIS A 347 21.35 -20.07 -19.60
N VAL A 348 20.84 -21.27 -19.91
CA VAL A 348 21.33 -22.53 -19.32
C VAL A 348 21.73 -23.50 -20.41
N TYR A 349 22.94 -24.05 -20.30
CA TYR A 349 23.41 -25.17 -21.11
C TYR A 349 23.53 -26.40 -20.21
N ALA A 350 23.07 -27.55 -20.71
CA ALA A 350 23.41 -28.85 -20.16
C ALA A 350 23.61 -29.84 -21.32
N GLY A 351 24.76 -30.51 -21.36
CA GLY A 351 25.14 -31.38 -22.48
C GLY A 351 26.21 -32.40 -22.10
N ASN A 352 26.36 -33.45 -22.90
CA ASN A 352 27.47 -34.40 -22.73
C ASN A 352 28.83 -33.83 -23.17
N ASP A 353 28.81 -32.88 -24.10
CA ASP A 353 29.99 -32.13 -24.51
C ASP A 353 30.30 -31.02 -23.50
N LYS A 354 31.57 -30.65 -23.39
CA LYS A 354 32.03 -29.61 -22.47
C LYS A 354 31.43 -28.23 -22.77
N TYR A 355 31.14 -27.95 -24.04
CA TYR A 355 30.60 -26.67 -24.49
C TYR A 355 29.55 -26.88 -25.59
N PRO A 356 28.52 -26.01 -25.69
CA PRO A 356 27.60 -26.04 -26.81
C PRO A 356 28.31 -25.73 -28.12
N ALA A 357 27.73 -26.17 -29.23
CA ALA A 357 28.18 -25.84 -30.56
C ALA A 357 27.33 -24.73 -31.20
N ASN A 358 27.96 -23.89 -32.03
CA ASN A 358 27.24 -22.96 -32.88
C ASN A 358 26.62 -23.67 -34.11
N LYS A 359 25.89 -22.93 -34.96
CA LYS A 359 25.24 -23.46 -36.18
C LYS A 359 26.19 -24.17 -37.16
N LYS A 360 27.51 -24.01 -37.02
CA LYS A 360 28.54 -24.64 -37.85
C LYS A 360 29.27 -25.79 -37.12
N GLY A 361 28.77 -26.24 -35.98
CA GLY A 361 29.36 -27.32 -35.18
C GLY A 361 30.61 -26.91 -34.39
N LYS A 362 30.94 -25.61 -34.31
CA LYS A 362 32.12 -25.14 -33.55
C LYS A 362 31.72 -24.80 -32.10
N PRO A 363 32.49 -25.24 -31.08
CA PRO A 363 32.28 -24.89 -29.68
C PRO A 363 32.12 -23.38 -29.44
N THR A 364 31.25 -23.00 -28.50
CA THR A 364 30.90 -21.60 -28.20
C THR A 364 30.48 -21.39 -26.74
N VAL A 365 30.71 -20.18 -26.23
CA VAL A 365 30.28 -19.71 -24.88
C VAL A 365 29.35 -18.49 -24.99
N ALA A 366 28.56 -18.45 -26.06
CA ALA A 366 27.60 -17.38 -26.32
C ALA A 366 26.25 -17.75 -25.68
N PRO A 367 25.71 -16.95 -24.74
CA PRO A 367 24.49 -17.30 -24.00
C PRO A 367 23.31 -17.69 -24.88
N GLY A 368 23.06 -16.97 -25.99
CA GLY A 368 22.00 -17.30 -26.95
C GLY A 368 22.21 -18.60 -27.76
N LYS A 369 23.13 -19.48 -27.34
CA LYS A 369 23.37 -20.82 -27.89
C LYS A 369 23.25 -21.90 -26.81
N TYR A 370 22.95 -21.51 -25.57
CA TYR A 370 22.80 -22.43 -24.46
C TYR A 370 21.44 -23.10 -24.54
N THR A 371 21.45 -24.43 -24.47
CA THR A 371 20.27 -25.29 -24.49
C THR A 371 20.53 -26.48 -23.58
N ILE A 372 19.47 -27.04 -23.02
CA ILE A 372 19.51 -28.33 -22.33
C ILE A 372 19.25 -29.41 -23.39
N GLN A 373 20.19 -30.34 -23.55
CA GLN A 373 20.04 -31.46 -24.47
C GLN A 373 19.06 -32.49 -23.89
N ASP A 374 18.24 -33.10 -24.75
CA ASP A 374 17.31 -34.16 -24.36
C ASP A 374 18.02 -35.51 -24.15
N ASN A 375 17.47 -36.34 -23.25
CA ASN A 375 17.90 -37.72 -23.01
C ASN A 375 19.41 -37.85 -22.74
N LEU A 376 19.92 -37.02 -21.82
CA LEU A 376 21.32 -37.04 -21.42
C LEU A 376 21.68 -38.39 -20.80
N THR A 377 22.88 -38.87 -21.06
CA THR A 377 23.38 -40.13 -20.46
C THR A 377 24.79 -39.96 -19.93
N GLY A 378 25.10 -40.61 -18.81
CA GLY A 378 26.42 -40.53 -18.21
C GLY A 378 26.73 -39.15 -17.64
N ASN A 379 27.98 -38.70 -17.75
CA ASN A 379 28.37 -37.40 -17.22
C ASN A 379 27.97 -36.26 -18.15
N ILE A 380 27.60 -35.13 -17.55
CA ILE A 380 27.21 -33.90 -18.26
C ILE A 380 28.05 -32.70 -17.83
N TYR A 381 27.97 -31.64 -18.62
CA TYR A 381 28.52 -30.33 -18.31
C TYR A 381 27.42 -29.28 -18.35
N VAL A 382 27.51 -28.31 -17.44
CA VAL A 382 26.50 -27.27 -17.24
C VAL A 382 27.13 -25.89 -17.36
N ILE A 383 26.41 -24.96 -17.96
CA ILE A 383 26.71 -23.52 -17.87
C ILE A 383 25.43 -22.81 -17.44
N ALA A 384 25.47 -22.15 -16.29
CA ALA A 384 24.38 -21.33 -15.78
C ALA A 384 24.80 -19.85 -15.85
N HIS A 385 24.19 -19.11 -16.77
CA HIS A 385 24.40 -17.69 -16.99
C HIS A 385 23.15 -16.89 -16.65
N ALA A 386 23.35 -15.73 -16.03
CA ALA A 386 22.29 -14.78 -15.70
C ALA A 386 22.69 -13.33 -16.01
N VAL A 387 21.70 -12.46 -16.17
CA VAL A 387 21.87 -11.01 -16.06
C VAL A 387 21.20 -10.58 -14.76
N VAL A 388 21.97 -9.98 -13.86
CA VAL A 388 21.52 -9.59 -12.52
C VAL A 388 21.77 -8.11 -12.33
N CYS A 389 20.79 -7.39 -11.79
CA CYS A 389 20.90 -5.98 -11.50
C CYS A 389 20.78 -5.73 -10.01
N LYS A 390 21.36 -4.63 -9.51
CA LYS A 390 21.33 -4.24 -8.10
C LYS A 390 20.55 -2.95 -7.92
#